data_AF-A0A2E3JCV9-F1
#
_entry.id   AF-A0A2E3JCV9-F1
#
_cell.length_a   1.000
_cell.length_b   1.000
_cell.length_c   1.000
_cell.angle_alpha   90.00
_cell.angle_beta   90.00
_cell.angle_gamma   90.00
#
_symmetry.space_group_name_H-M   'P 1'
#
loop_
_entity.id
_entity.type
_entity.pdbx_description
1 polymer ?
#
loop_
_entity_poly.entity_id
_entity_poly.type
_entity_poly.pdbx_seq_one_letter_code
_entity_poly.pdbx_strand_id
1 'polypeptide(L)'
;MRIVITGGAQGIGFATAEILSQENHDIVVVDKNSDTLKKAKEKLGCETVNIDITNEHDVSEFFESISEIDALVNNAGIWIQEHLSEMSLAKQQEVVDVNLMGTLYCTKHALPRIKKTSSSVIINLTSAAAKTNSPGLGLYAATKAAIETLTRQWALELSPIRVNAVGPGLIMTEGTAENYRGKARELRANAVPLKRVGDASDIADVIKFLISGEARYVNGQILYIDGGLTAGSAGR
;
A
#
# COMPACT_ATOMS: atom_id res chain seq x y z
N MET A 1 2.75 -14.66 12.72
CA MET A 1 3.75 -13.95 11.91
C MET A 1 3.92 -12.54 12.48
N ARG A 2 5.13 -11.97 12.46
CA ARG A 2 5.35 -10.55 12.75
C ARG A 2 5.32 -9.76 11.45
N ILE A 3 4.43 -8.78 11.36
CA ILE A 3 4.08 -8.09 10.12
C ILE A 3 4.17 -6.58 10.35
N VAL A 4 4.97 -5.91 9.51
CA VAL A 4 5.09 -4.44 9.52
C VAL A 4 4.24 -3.86 8.41
N ILE A 5 3.40 -2.87 8.74
CA ILE A 5 2.51 -2.20 7.78
C ILE A 5 2.76 -0.69 7.83
N THR A 6 3.26 -0.12 6.73
CA THR A 6 3.46 1.34 6.60
C THR A 6 2.17 2.03 6.17
N GLY A 7 1.92 3.25 6.65
CA GLY A 7 0.63 3.92 6.45
C GLY A 7 -0.53 3.14 7.08
N GLY A 8 -0.24 2.37 8.13
CA GLY A 8 -1.16 1.38 8.71
C GLY A 8 -2.20 1.98 9.66
N ALA A 9 -2.19 3.29 9.91
CA ALA A 9 -3.04 3.91 10.93
C ALA A 9 -4.45 4.27 10.42
N GLN A 10 -4.69 4.23 9.10
CA GLN A 10 -6.00 4.52 8.50
C GLN A 10 -6.18 3.80 7.14
N GLY A 11 -7.39 3.85 6.58
CA GLY A 11 -7.69 3.34 5.24
C GLY A 11 -7.32 1.87 5.02
N ILE A 12 -6.71 1.57 3.87
CA ILE A 12 -6.32 0.20 3.47
C ILE A 12 -5.34 -0.40 4.47
N GLY A 13 -4.36 0.37 4.93
CA GLY A 13 -3.36 -0.09 5.89
C GLY A 13 -4.00 -0.50 7.22
N PHE A 14 -4.94 0.30 7.74
CA PHE A 14 -5.67 -0.03 8.95
C PHE A 14 -6.56 -1.26 8.79
N ALA A 15 -7.32 -1.36 7.69
CA ALA A 15 -8.15 -2.54 7.42
C ALA A 15 -7.30 -3.83 7.30
N THR A 16 -6.10 -3.71 6.71
CA THR A 16 -5.13 -4.80 6.63
C THR A 16 -4.61 -5.19 8.01
N ALA A 17 -4.26 -4.21 8.86
CA ALA A 17 -3.86 -4.47 10.23
C ALA A 17 -4.99 -5.16 11.02
N GLU A 18 -6.23 -4.66 10.90
CA GLU A 18 -7.42 -5.16 11.61
C GLU A 18 -7.69 -6.64 11.27
N ILE A 19 -7.71 -7.01 9.99
CA ILE A 19 -8.00 -8.39 9.60
C ILE A 19 -6.86 -9.36 9.98
N LEU A 20 -5.59 -8.92 9.90
CA LEU A 20 -4.45 -9.76 10.25
C LEU A 20 -4.32 -9.94 11.78
N SER A 21 -4.66 -8.91 12.58
CA SER A 21 -4.72 -9.02 14.04
C SER A 21 -5.71 -10.09 14.52
N GLN A 22 -6.80 -10.31 13.77
CA GLN A 22 -7.77 -11.37 14.08
C GLN A 22 -7.21 -12.80 13.87
N GLU A 23 -6.10 -12.96 13.15
CA GLU A 23 -5.44 -14.25 12.90
C GLU A 23 -4.24 -14.51 13.82
N ASN A 24 -4.18 -13.83 14.96
CA ASN A 24 -3.09 -13.93 15.95
C ASN A 24 -1.71 -13.61 15.33
N HIS A 25 -1.66 -12.68 14.39
CA HIS A 25 -0.41 -12.11 13.92
C HIS A 25 0.04 -10.97 14.84
N ASP A 26 1.36 -10.84 14.99
CA ASP A 26 2.00 -9.74 15.70
C ASP A 26 2.13 -8.57 14.72
N ILE A 27 1.28 -7.56 14.89
CA ILE A 27 1.19 -6.44 13.94
C ILE A 27 1.95 -5.23 14.49
N VAL A 28 2.79 -4.66 13.63
CA VAL A 28 3.46 -3.37 13.85
C VAL A 28 2.94 -2.37 12.83
N VAL A 29 2.21 -1.37 13.30
CA VAL A 29 1.69 -0.28 12.47
C VAL A 29 2.66 0.89 12.47
N VAL A 30 3.10 1.32 11.30
CA VAL A 30 3.97 2.49 11.11
C VAL A 30 3.20 3.59 10.40
N ASP A 31 3.20 4.80 10.96
CA ASP A 31 2.57 5.97 10.33
C ASP A 31 3.19 7.27 10.86
N LYS A 32 3.13 8.35 10.09
CA LYS A 32 3.62 9.66 10.54
C LYS A 32 2.62 10.42 11.38
N ASN A 33 1.33 10.09 11.29
CA ASN A 33 0.27 10.77 12.03
C ASN A 33 0.01 10.10 13.40
N SER A 34 0.49 10.76 14.46
CA SER A 34 0.41 10.28 15.85
C SER A 34 -1.03 10.11 16.35
N ASP A 35 -1.97 10.96 15.93
CA ASP A 35 -3.38 10.86 16.34
C ASP A 35 -4.04 9.62 15.76
N THR A 36 -3.79 9.32 14.49
CA THR A 36 -4.29 8.09 13.86
C THR A 36 -3.64 6.85 14.45
N LEU A 37 -2.34 6.90 14.78
CA LEU A 37 -1.66 5.79 15.46
C LEU A 37 -2.26 5.49 16.82
N LYS A 38 -2.59 6.52 17.61
CA LYS A 38 -3.22 6.34 18.91
C LYS A 38 -4.55 5.59 18.78
N LYS A 39 -5.38 5.98 17.82
CA LYS A 39 -6.66 5.29 17.52
C LYS A 39 -6.43 3.86 17.07
N ALA A 40 -5.42 3.62 16.22
CA ALA A 40 -5.08 2.28 15.76
C ALA A 40 -4.62 1.39 16.92
N LYS A 41 -3.77 1.90 17.81
CA LYS A 41 -3.32 1.21 19.02
C LYS A 41 -4.49 0.86 19.95
N GLU A 42 -5.37 1.81 20.22
CA GLU A 42 -6.53 1.62 21.08
C GLU A 42 -7.48 0.55 20.52
N LYS A 43 -7.67 0.52 19.21
CA LYS A 43 -8.61 -0.41 18.57
C LYS A 43 -8.03 -1.80 18.33
N LEU A 44 -6.74 -1.90 17.98
CA LEU A 44 -6.11 -3.17 17.58
C LEU A 44 -5.26 -3.80 18.69
N GLY A 45 -4.86 -3.04 19.71
CA GLY A 45 -3.94 -3.52 20.75
C GLY A 45 -2.53 -3.84 20.22
N CYS A 46 -2.17 -3.33 19.05
CA CYS A 46 -0.93 -3.65 18.34
C CYS A 46 0.22 -2.69 18.71
N GLU A 47 1.44 -3.04 18.27
CA GLU A 47 2.57 -2.11 18.32
C GLU A 47 2.36 -0.99 17.29
N THR A 48 2.70 0.25 17.67
CA THR A 48 2.58 1.42 16.80
C THR A 48 3.85 2.25 16.84
N VAL A 49 4.34 2.67 15.68
CA VAL A 49 5.60 3.39 15.51
C VAL A 49 5.36 4.67 14.72
N ASN A 50 5.76 5.81 15.29
CA ASN A 50 5.55 7.12 14.69
C ASN A 50 6.78 7.59 13.91
N ILE A 51 6.80 7.35 12.60
CA ILE A 51 7.92 7.68 11.71
C ILE A 51 7.38 8.16 10.37
N ASP A 52 8.03 9.18 9.80
CA ASP A 52 7.86 9.53 8.40
C ASP A 52 8.81 8.69 7.55
N ILE A 53 8.24 7.85 6.67
CA ILE A 53 9.03 6.94 5.82
C ILE A 53 9.89 7.68 4.79
N THR A 54 9.72 8.99 4.60
CA THR A 54 10.59 9.81 3.77
C THR A 54 11.94 10.10 4.43
N ASN A 55 12.07 9.89 5.74
CA ASN A 55 13.33 10.00 6.47
C ASN A 55 14.04 8.64 6.57
N GLU A 56 15.03 8.40 5.70
CA GLU A 56 15.78 7.13 5.67
C GLU A 56 16.45 6.80 7.01
N HIS A 57 16.94 7.82 7.75
CA HIS A 57 17.59 7.61 9.04
C HIS A 57 16.62 6.99 10.05
N ASP A 58 15.44 7.59 10.24
CA ASP A 58 14.44 7.11 11.19
C ASP A 58 13.93 5.72 10.78
N VAL A 59 13.76 5.47 9.47
CA VAL A 59 13.42 4.15 8.93
C VAL A 59 14.51 3.13 9.28
N SER A 60 15.79 3.47 9.14
CA SER A 60 16.91 2.60 9.51
C SER A 60 16.88 2.27 10.99
N GLU A 61 16.79 3.27 11.87
CA GLU A 61 16.76 3.07 13.33
C GLU A 61 15.60 2.18 13.76
N PHE A 62 14.42 2.36 13.17
CA PHE A 62 13.28 1.49 13.44
C PHE A 62 13.54 0.03 13.04
N PHE A 63 13.97 -0.21 11.81
CA PHE A 63 14.28 -1.58 11.39
C PHE A 63 15.54 -2.13 12.07
N GLU A 64 16.39 -1.31 12.68
CA GLU A 64 17.48 -1.79 13.53
C GLU A 64 16.98 -2.26 14.91
N SER A 65 15.93 -1.61 15.42
CA SER A 65 15.29 -1.96 16.69
C SER A 65 14.40 -3.21 16.63
N ILE A 66 13.93 -3.60 15.44
CA ILE A 66 13.12 -4.80 15.24
C ILE A 66 14.02 -6.02 15.04
N SER A 67 13.75 -7.11 15.77
CA SER A 67 14.58 -8.31 15.71
C SER A 67 14.45 -9.03 14.37
N GLU A 68 13.23 -9.47 14.05
CA GLU A 68 12.93 -10.28 12.89
C GLU A 68 11.45 -10.15 12.50
N ILE A 69 11.15 -10.16 11.21
CA ILE A 69 9.78 -10.08 10.68
C ILE A 69 9.54 -11.15 9.61
N ASP A 70 8.27 -11.48 9.41
CA ASP A 70 7.82 -12.42 8.39
C ASP A 70 7.34 -11.69 7.13
N ALA A 71 6.70 -10.52 7.29
CA ALA A 71 6.16 -9.77 6.17
C ALA A 71 6.27 -8.25 6.34
N LEU A 72 6.42 -7.58 5.20
CA LEU A 72 6.38 -6.12 5.06
C LEU A 72 5.26 -5.74 4.10
N VAL A 73 4.36 -4.85 4.51
CA VAL A 73 3.35 -4.24 3.65
C VAL A 73 3.71 -2.77 3.46
N ASN A 74 4.28 -2.44 2.30
CA ASN A 74 4.54 -1.07 1.88
C ASN A 74 3.24 -0.44 1.37
N ASN A 75 2.41 0.08 2.29
CA ASN A 75 1.11 0.66 1.99
C ASN A 75 1.11 2.19 1.97
N ALA A 76 2.02 2.84 2.69
CA ALA A 76 2.11 4.30 2.71
C ALA A 76 2.18 4.89 1.29
N GLY A 77 1.42 5.96 1.07
CA GLY A 77 1.38 6.64 -0.21
C GLY A 77 0.46 7.84 -0.19
N ILE A 78 0.76 8.81 -1.05
CA ILE A 78 -0.03 10.02 -1.23
C ILE A 78 -0.35 10.23 -2.71
N TRP A 79 -1.49 10.87 -2.94
CA TRP A 79 -1.87 11.44 -4.23
C TRP A 79 -2.25 12.89 -4.01
N ILE A 80 -1.63 13.79 -4.77
CA ILE A 80 -1.96 15.21 -4.80
C ILE A 80 -2.66 15.48 -6.13
N GLN A 81 -3.93 15.87 -6.08
CA GLN A 81 -4.72 16.15 -7.27
C GLN A 81 -4.38 17.54 -7.82
N GLU A 82 -3.58 17.59 -8.89
CA GLU A 82 -3.19 18.85 -9.53
C GLU A 82 -2.76 18.62 -10.98
N HIS A 83 -3.00 19.60 -11.85
CA HIS A 83 -2.52 19.55 -13.23
C HIS A 83 -1.02 19.82 -13.30
N LEU A 84 -0.35 19.21 -14.28
CA LEU A 84 1.11 19.37 -14.44
C LEU A 84 1.55 20.84 -14.56
N SER A 85 0.73 21.68 -15.20
CA SER A 85 1.01 23.12 -15.36
C SER A 85 0.96 23.92 -14.06
N GLU A 86 0.32 23.38 -13.01
CA GLU A 86 0.08 24.05 -11.73
C GLU A 86 0.88 23.40 -10.59
N MET A 87 1.21 22.11 -10.74
CA MET A 87 1.88 21.32 -9.72
C MET A 87 3.33 21.77 -9.55
N SER A 88 3.63 22.36 -8.39
CA SER A 88 4.99 22.78 -8.05
C SER A 88 5.96 21.61 -7.96
N LEU A 89 7.25 21.88 -8.20
CA LEU A 89 8.31 20.87 -8.03
C LEU A 89 8.34 20.28 -6.61
N ALA A 90 8.06 21.08 -5.59
CA ALA A 90 8.01 20.60 -4.21
C ALA A 90 6.92 19.53 -4.00
N LYS A 91 5.71 19.75 -4.55
CA LYS A 91 4.63 18.75 -4.49
C LYS A 91 4.96 17.51 -5.33
N GLN A 92 5.60 17.68 -6.48
CA GLN A 92 6.06 16.57 -7.31
C GLN A 92 7.08 15.72 -6.54
N GLN A 93 8.05 16.37 -5.89
CA GLN A 93 9.05 15.72 -5.06
C GLN A 93 8.41 14.99 -3.88
N GLU A 94 7.43 15.60 -3.19
CA GLU A 94 6.71 14.97 -2.08
C GLU A 94 6.07 13.63 -2.49
N VAL A 95 5.42 13.59 -3.67
CA VAL A 95 4.82 12.35 -4.20
C VAL A 95 5.88 11.28 -4.48
N VAL A 96 7.04 11.68 -5.01
CA VAL A 96 8.17 10.76 -5.26
C VAL A 96 8.78 10.26 -3.96
N ASP A 97 9.01 11.15 -3.00
CA ASP A 97 9.63 10.84 -1.73
C ASP A 97 8.80 9.85 -0.93
N VAL A 98 7.48 10.05 -0.86
CA VAL A 98 6.60 9.14 -0.12
C VAL A 98 6.38 7.83 -0.89
N ASN A 99 5.96 7.89 -2.15
CA ASN A 99 5.48 6.69 -2.85
C ASN A 99 6.61 5.77 -3.31
N LEU A 100 7.74 6.36 -3.71
CA LEU A 100 8.88 5.63 -4.26
C LEU A 100 10.00 5.52 -3.25
N MET A 101 10.60 6.63 -2.83
CA MET A 101 11.78 6.60 -1.97
C MET A 101 11.48 5.97 -0.60
N GLY A 102 10.36 6.32 0.03
CA GLY A 102 9.96 5.71 1.29
C GLY A 102 9.72 4.20 1.18
N THR A 103 9.11 3.73 0.09
CA THR A 103 8.99 2.30 -0.20
C THR A 103 10.36 1.62 -0.36
N LEU A 104 11.30 2.29 -1.03
CA LEU A 104 12.68 1.81 -1.19
C LEU A 104 13.39 1.72 0.17
N TYR A 105 13.31 2.77 1.01
CA TYR A 105 13.93 2.79 2.33
C TYR A 105 13.36 1.69 3.23
N CYS A 106 12.04 1.59 3.34
CA CYS A 106 11.42 0.55 4.16
C CYS A 106 11.83 -0.85 3.68
N THR A 107 11.82 -1.10 2.37
CA THR A 107 12.25 -2.39 1.83
C THR A 107 13.72 -2.66 2.14
N LYS A 108 14.62 -1.73 1.81
CA LYS A 108 16.07 -1.86 2.03
C LYS A 108 16.40 -2.18 3.49
N HIS A 109 15.81 -1.46 4.44
CA HIS A 109 16.11 -1.62 5.86
C HIS A 109 15.34 -2.79 6.51
N ALA A 110 14.21 -3.21 5.94
CA ALA A 110 13.55 -4.44 6.35
C ALA A 110 14.29 -5.70 5.91
N LEU A 111 15.03 -5.67 4.80
CA LEU A 111 15.65 -6.87 4.22
C LEU A 111 16.52 -7.67 5.19
N PRO A 112 17.40 -7.08 6.02
CA PRO A 112 18.17 -7.83 7.01
C PRO A 112 17.30 -8.45 8.13
N ARG A 113 16.07 -7.95 8.32
CA ARG A 113 15.13 -8.38 9.36
C ARG A 113 14.09 -9.36 8.86
N ILE A 114 13.84 -9.45 7.56
CA ILE A 114 12.90 -10.42 6.99
C ILE A 114 13.56 -11.81 6.99
N LYS A 115 12.86 -12.80 7.56
CA LYS A 115 13.26 -14.22 7.48
C LYS A 115 13.52 -14.63 6.03
N LYS A 116 14.65 -15.28 5.76
CA LYS A 116 15.02 -15.73 4.41
C LYS A 116 14.34 -17.06 4.07
N THR A 117 13.02 -17.04 3.95
CA THR A 117 12.20 -18.22 3.63
C THR A 117 11.13 -17.90 2.58
N SER A 118 10.58 -18.92 1.92
CA SER A 118 9.47 -18.78 0.97
C SER A 118 8.11 -18.46 1.62
N SER A 119 8.04 -18.55 2.94
CA SER A 119 6.87 -18.11 3.70
C SER A 119 6.86 -16.59 3.90
N SER A 120 8.04 -15.96 3.85
CA SER A 120 8.17 -14.51 4.00
C SER A 120 7.78 -13.77 2.74
N VAL A 121 7.20 -12.57 2.92
CA VAL A 121 6.63 -11.82 1.80
C VAL A 121 6.71 -10.31 1.96
N ILE A 122 6.95 -9.63 0.85
CA ILE A 122 6.83 -8.18 0.72
C ILE A 122 5.63 -7.89 -0.19
N ILE A 123 4.71 -7.06 0.30
CA ILE A 123 3.54 -6.61 -0.43
C ILE A 123 3.66 -5.11 -0.66
N ASN A 124 3.68 -4.69 -1.93
CA ASN A 124 3.73 -3.29 -2.30
C ASN A 124 2.36 -2.81 -2.76
N LEU A 125 1.90 -1.66 -2.28
CA LEU A 125 0.70 -1.03 -2.80
C LEU A 125 1.04 -0.21 -4.04
N THR A 126 0.63 -0.70 -5.20
CA THR A 126 0.56 0.08 -6.45
C THR A 126 -0.80 0.82 -6.52
N SER A 127 -1.36 1.00 -7.71
CA SER A 127 -2.70 1.52 -7.96
C SER A 127 -3.17 1.11 -9.35
N ALA A 128 -4.47 1.00 -9.58
CA ALA A 128 -5.03 0.96 -10.93
C ALA A 128 -4.56 2.14 -11.78
N ALA A 129 -4.23 3.30 -11.16
CA ALA A 129 -3.67 4.46 -11.82
C ALA A 129 -2.33 4.21 -12.55
N ALA A 130 -1.59 3.14 -12.21
CA ALA A 130 -0.40 2.72 -12.94
C ALA A 130 -0.72 2.22 -14.37
N LYS A 131 -1.97 1.77 -14.60
CA LYS A 131 -2.49 1.36 -15.91
C LYS A 131 -3.48 2.35 -16.50
N THR A 132 -4.28 3.00 -15.65
CA THR A 132 -5.32 3.94 -16.07
C THR A 132 -4.83 5.37 -15.87
N ASN A 133 -4.71 6.13 -16.94
CA ASN A 133 -4.35 7.54 -16.86
C ASN A 133 -5.61 8.42 -16.70
N SER A 134 -5.49 9.52 -15.97
CA SER A 134 -6.54 10.51 -15.81
C SER A 134 -5.94 11.89 -15.53
N PRO A 135 -6.59 12.99 -15.93
CA PRO A 135 -6.18 14.33 -15.55
C PRO A 135 -6.07 14.48 -14.02
N GLY A 136 -5.08 15.22 -13.54
CA GLY A 136 -4.88 15.48 -12.12
C GLY A 136 -4.13 14.40 -11.34
N LEU A 137 -3.61 13.36 -11.99
CA LEU A 137 -2.80 12.34 -11.31
C LEU A 137 -1.35 12.79 -11.04
N GLY A 138 -0.84 13.81 -11.73
CA GLY A 138 0.54 14.26 -11.58
C GLY A 138 1.55 13.11 -11.71
N LEU A 139 2.51 13.03 -10.79
CA LEU A 139 3.49 11.92 -10.72
C LEU A 139 2.97 10.65 -10.04
N TYR A 140 1.74 10.66 -9.48
CA TYR A 140 1.22 9.51 -8.75
C TYR A 140 1.24 8.23 -9.59
N ALA A 141 0.65 8.27 -10.78
CA ALA A 141 0.60 7.13 -11.70
C ALA A 141 2.01 6.60 -12.04
N ALA A 142 2.96 7.51 -12.30
CA ALA A 142 4.34 7.16 -12.61
C ALA A 142 5.04 6.48 -11.42
N THR A 143 4.88 7.00 -10.19
CA THR A 143 5.45 6.38 -8.99
C THR A 143 4.88 4.98 -8.74
N LYS A 144 3.57 4.79 -8.95
CA LYS A 144 2.92 3.48 -8.79
C LYS A 144 3.34 2.48 -9.89
N ALA A 145 3.53 2.93 -11.14
CA ALA A 145 4.12 2.10 -12.19
C ALA A 145 5.58 1.70 -11.90
N ALA A 146 6.37 2.59 -11.26
CA ALA A 146 7.72 2.26 -10.81
C ALA A 146 7.70 1.15 -9.75
N ILE A 147 6.76 1.20 -8.80
CA ILE A 147 6.56 0.13 -7.80
C ILE A 147 6.24 -1.22 -8.45
N GLU A 148 5.47 -1.27 -9.53
CA GLU A 148 5.21 -2.53 -10.24
C GLU A 148 6.48 -3.12 -10.86
N THR A 149 7.34 -2.27 -11.42
CA THR A 149 8.61 -2.70 -11.99
C THR A 149 9.56 -3.19 -10.90
N LEU A 150 9.68 -2.45 -9.80
CA LEU A 150 10.47 -2.85 -8.64
C LEU A 150 9.96 -4.16 -8.03
N THR A 151 8.65 -4.36 -7.96
CA THR A 151 8.06 -5.61 -7.45
C THR A 151 8.54 -6.82 -8.25
N ARG A 152 8.54 -6.74 -9.59
CA ARG A 152 9.03 -7.82 -10.46
C ARG A 152 10.54 -8.01 -10.31
N GLN A 153 11.31 -6.92 -10.23
CA GLN A 153 12.76 -6.99 -10.03
C GLN A 153 13.10 -7.67 -8.71
N TRP A 154 12.50 -7.21 -7.62
CA TRP A 154 12.72 -7.73 -6.27
C TRP A 154 12.24 -9.17 -6.10
N ALA A 155 11.21 -9.60 -6.82
CA ALA A 155 10.81 -11.00 -6.84
C ALA A 155 11.90 -11.95 -7.37
N LEU A 156 12.79 -11.45 -8.24
CA LEU A 156 13.95 -12.19 -8.74
C LEU A 156 15.15 -12.08 -7.78
N GLU A 157 15.42 -10.88 -7.27
CA GLU A 157 16.60 -10.61 -6.45
C GLU A 157 16.50 -11.12 -5.00
N LEU A 158 15.29 -11.12 -4.43
CA LEU A 158 15.10 -11.36 -3.00
C LEU A 158 14.69 -12.78 -2.65
N SER A 159 14.67 -13.69 -3.63
CA SER A 159 14.39 -15.12 -3.41
C SER A 159 15.26 -15.66 -2.26
N PRO A 160 14.69 -16.39 -1.28
CA PRO A 160 13.37 -17.01 -1.31
C PRO A 160 12.20 -16.13 -0.84
N ILE A 161 12.41 -14.86 -0.48
CA ILE A 161 11.31 -13.95 -0.10
C ILE A 161 10.41 -13.70 -1.31
N ARG A 162 9.10 -13.85 -1.15
CA ARG A 162 8.13 -13.52 -2.19
C ARG A 162 7.90 -12.01 -2.23
N VAL A 163 7.72 -11.44 -3.41
CA VAL A 163 7.42 -10.02 -3.59
C VAL A 163 6.25 -9.88 -4.56
N ASN A 164 5.16 -9.26 -4.12
CA ASN A 164 3.97 -9.02 -4.95
C ASN A 164 3.46 -7.60 -4.75
N ALA A 165 2.61 -7.15 -5.66
CA ALA A 165 1.92 -5.87 -5.53
C ALA A 165 0.42 -6.02 -5.61
N VAL A 166 -0.27 -5.16 -4.87
CA VAL A 166 -1.73 -5.00 -4.94
C VAL A 166 -2.03 -3.62 -5.50
N GLY A 167 -2.86 -3.56 -6.54
CA GLY A 167 -3.27 -2.34 -7.22
C GLY A 167 -4.74 -2.02 -6.97
N PRO A 168 -5.06 -1.22 -5.95
CA PRO A 168 -6.45 -0.82 -5.68
C PRO A 168 -7.03 0.02 -6.82
N GLY A 169 -8.31 -0.17 -7.10
CA GLY A 169 -9.11 0.72 -7.94
C GLY A 169 -9.61 1.95 -7.19
N LEU A 170 -10.86 2.34 -7.48
CA LEU A 170 -11.55 3.37 -6.71
C LEU A 170 -12.01 2.80 -5.38
N ILE A 171 -11.25 3.09 -4.32
CA ILE A 171 -11.55 2.66 -2.95
C ILE A 171 -11.95 3.88 -2.11
N MET A 172 -12.98 3.72 -1.29
CA MET A 172 -13.39 4.72 -0.31
C MET A 172 -12.65 4.47 1.01
N THR A 173 -11.89 5.46 1.44
CA THR A 173 -11.15 5.48 2.71
C THR A 173 -11.26 6.87 3.34
N GLU A 174 -10.83 7.03 4.59
CA GLU A 174 -10.75 8.34 5.24
C GLU A 174 -9.93 9.34 4.41
N GLY A 175 -8.78 8.88 3.86
CA GLY A 175 -7.90 9.71 3.03
C GLY A 175 -8.45 10.07 1.64
N THR A 176 -9.54 9.44 1.21
CA THR A 176 -10.15 9.68 -0.11
C THR A 176 -11.60 10.12 -0.04
N ALA A 177 -12.19 10.21 1.15
CA ALA A 177 -13.62 10.46 1.36
C ALA A 177 -14.13 11.72 0.65
N GLU A 178 -13.31 12.77 0.60
CA GLU A 178 -13.61 14.02 -0.11
C GLU A 178 -13.93 13.81 -1.59
N ASN A 179 -13.25 12.86 -2.24
CA ASN A 179 -13.42 12.54 -3.66
C ASN A 179 -14.73 11.81 -3.98
N TYR A 180 -15.52 11.46 -2.96
CA TYR A 180 -16.78 10.73 -3.06
C TYR A 180 -17.97 11.53 -2.51
N ARG A 181 -17.83 12.83 -2.24
CA ARG A 181 -18.95 13.67 -1.77
C ARG A 181 -19.98 13.94 -2.88
N GLY A 182 -21.24 14.13 -2.48
CA GLY A 182 -22.34 14.45 -3.39
C GLY A 182 -22.53 13.40 -4.49
N LYS A 183 -22.69 13.84 -5.74
CA LYS A 183 -22.86 12.96 -6.91
C LYS A 183 -21.58 12.22 -7.33
N ALA A 184 -20.41 12.60 -6.79
CA ALA A 184 -19.14 12.01 -7.19
C ALA A 184 -19.08 10.51 -6.90
N ARG A 185 -19.65 10.05 -5.77
CA ARG A 185 -19.70 8.62 -5.44
C ARG A 185 -20.46 7.81 -6.47
N GLU A 186 -21.65 8.28 -6.87
CA GLU A 186 -22.48 7.59 -7.86
C GLU A 186 -21.81 7.58 -9.24
N LEU A 187 -21.23 8.70 -9.66
CA LEU A 187 -20.50 8.78 -10.93
C LEU A 187 -19.30 7.81 -10.96
N ARG A 188 -18.55 7.75 -9.86
CA ARG A 188 -17.41 6.83 -9.72
C ARG A 188 -17.86 5.38 -9.68
N ALA A 189 -18.91 5.05 -8.92
CA ALA A 189 -19.48 3.72 -8.89
C ALA A 189 -19.92 3.27 -10.30
N ASN A 190 -20.59 4.14 -11.05
CA ASN A 190 -21.04 3.86 -12.41
C ASN A 190 -19.90 3.64 -13.42
N ALA A 191 -18.73 4.23 -13.17
CA ALA A 191 -17.52 4.02 -13.96
C ALA A 191 -16.87 2.65 -13.69
N VAL A 192 -17.08 2.05 -12.52
CA VAL A 192 -16.59 0.70 -12.19
C VAL A 192 -17.51 -0.35 -12.84
N PRO A 193 -16.98 -1.38 -13.53
CA PRO A 193 -17.79 -2.44 -14.11
C PRO A 193 -18.69 -3.17 -13.10
N LEU A 194 -18.20 -3.44 -11.87
CA LEU A 194 -19.01 -3.98 -10.77
C LEU A 194 -20.03 -2.99 -10.15
N LYS A 195 -20.13 -1.77 -10.68
CA LYS A 195 -21.12 -0.74 -10.28
C LYS A 195 -21.08 -0.32 -8.81
N ARG A 196 -19.90 -0.44 -8.19
CA ARG A 196 -19.66 0.04 -6.84
C ARG A 196 -18.24 0.59 -6.70
N VAL A 197 -18.08 1.50 -5.75
CA VAL A 197 -16.76 1.87 -5.20
C VAL A 197 -16.36 0.76 -4.23
N GLY A 198 -15.08 0.39 -4.23
CA GLY A 198 -14.55 -0.60 -3.28
C GLY A 198 -14.37 -0.03 -1.89
N ASP A 199 -14.31 -0.92 -0.90
CA ASP A 199 -14.01 -0.59 0.49
C ASP A 199 -12.58 -1.04 0.84
N ALA A 200 -12.01 -0.51 1.92
CA ALA A 200 -10.66 -0.90 2.36
C ALA A 200 -10.52 -2.41 2.62
N SER A 201 -11.60 -3.07 3.06
CA SER A 201 -11.66 -4.51 3.29
C SER A 201 -11.48 -5.34 2.01
N ASP A 202 -11.99 -4.87 0.86
CA ASP A 202 -11.80 -5.56 -0.43
C ASP A 202 -10.31 -5.73 -0.75
N ILE A 203 -9.48 -4.75 -0.34
CA ILE A 203 -8.04 -4.78 -0.53
C ILE A 203 -7.35 -5.61 0.56
N ALA A 204 -7.77 -5.43 1.81
CA ALA A 204 -7.21 -6.13 2.96
C ALA A 204 -7.32 -7.66 2.82
N ASP A 205 -8.46 -8.16 2.33
CA ASP A 205 -8.69 -9.59 2.10
C ASP A 205 -7.65 -10.21 1.15
N VAL A 206 -7.26 -9.47 0.10
CA VAL A 206 -6.27 -9.92 -0.88
C VAL A 206 -4.86 -9.84 -0.32
N ILE A 207 -4.53 -8.81 0.46
CA ILE A 207 -3.23 -8.73 1.15
C ILE A 207 -3.08 -9.90 2.12
N LYS A 208 -4.14 -10.20 2.89
CA LYS A 208 -4.20 -11.37 3.75
C LYS A 208 -3.96 -12.67 2.99
N PHE A 209 -4.65 -12.88 1.86
CA PHE A 209 -4.40 -14.04 1.01
C PHE A 209 -2.93 -14.16 0.59
N LEU A 210 -2.30 -13.06 0.16
CA LEU A 210 -0.90 -13.03 -0.27
C LEU A 210 0.12 -13.32 0.85
N ILE A 211 -0.25 -12.96 2.08
CA ILE A 211 0.52 -13.25 3.30
C ILE A 211 0.35 -14.71 3.74
N SER A 212 -0.81 -15.31 3.48
CA SER A 212 -1.10 -16.70 3.86
C SER A 212 -0.25 -17.75 3.11
N GLY A 213 -0.25 -18.99 3.63
CA GLY A 213 0.35 -20.14 2.96
C GLY A 213 -0.39 -20.61 1.69
N GLU A 214 -1.59 -20.09 1.43
CA GLU A 214 -2.33 -20.38 0.21
C GLU A 214 -1.67 -19.73 -1.02
N ALA A 215 -1.03 -18.57 -0.82
CA ALA A 215 -0.29 -17.85 -1.85
C ALA A 215 1.19 -18.26 -1.97
N ARG A 216 1.59 -19.43 -1.44
CA ARG A 216 2.99 -19.89 -1.37
C ARG A 216 3.73 -19.99 -2.72
N TYR A 217 3.02 -19.92 -3.84
CA TYR A 217 3.60 -19.93 -5.19
C TYR A 217 3.33 -18.63 -5.98
N VAL A 218 2.74 -17.62 -5.34
CA VAL A 218 2.49 -16.31 -5.93
C VAL A 218 3.70 -15.41 -5.68
N ASN A 219 4.45 -15.12 -6.75
CA ASN A 219 5.65 -14.26 -6.70
C ASN A 219 5.74 -13.39 -7.97
N GLY A 220 6.17 -12.14 -7.82
CA GLY A 220 6.32 -11.15 -8.89
C GLY A 220 5.00 -10.68 -9.51
N GLN A 221 3.86 -10.96 -8.88
CA GLN A 221 2.54 -10.66 -9.45
C GLN A 221 2.07 -9.26 -9.08
N ILE A 222 1.33 -8.64 -10.00
CA ILE A 222 0.59 -7.40 -9.78
C ILE A 222 -0.91 -7.74 -9.84
N LEU A 223 -1.59 -7.68 -8.70
CA LEU A 223 -3.00 -8.03 -8.58
C LEU A 223 -3.85 -6.76 -8.46
N TYR A 224 -4.65 -6.47 -9.48
CA TYR A 224 -5.57 -5.32 -9.46
C TYR A 224 -6.89 -5.70 -8.83
N ILE A 225 -7.28 -4.96 -7.79
CA ILE A 225 -8.52 -5.13 -7.04
C ILE A 225 -9.35 -3.87 -7.26
N ASP A 226 -9.98 -3.80 -8.42
CA ASP A 226 -10.49 -2.55 -8.98
C ASP A 226 -11.90 -2.65 -9.59
N GLY A 227 -12.57 -3.78 -9.36
CA GLY A 227 -13.90 -4.05 -9.92
C GLY A 227 -13.95 -4.06 -11.44
N GLY A 228 -12.82 -4.31 -12.12
CA GLY A 228 -12.69 -4.42 -13.57
C GLY A 228 -12.19 -3.17 -14.29
N LEU A 229 -11.80 -2.11 -13.58
CA LEU A 229 -11.37 -0.85 -14.19
C LEU A 229 -10.17 -1.01 -15.15
N THR A 230 -9.20 -1.86 -14.79
CA THR A 230 -8.01 -2.11 -15.61
C THR A 230 -8.20 -3.23 -16.65
N ALA A 231 -9.33 -3.95 -16.62
CA ALA A 231 -9.61 -5.03 -17.57
C ALA A 231 -9.95 -4.49 -18.98
N GLY A 232 -10.44 -3.26 -19.06
CA GLY A 232 -10.81 -2.59 -20.31
C GLY A 232 -12.08 -1.76 -20.18
N SER A 233 -12.49 -1.12 -21.27
CA SER A 233 -13.79 -0.46 -21.33
C SER A 233 -14.87 -1.51 -21.60
N ALA A 234 -15.85 -1.61 -20.70
CA ALA A 234 -17.13 -2.18 -21.08
C ALA A 234 -17.76 -1.23 -22.11
N GLY A 235 -17.53 -1.51 -23.39
CA GLY A 235 -18.05 -0.71 -24.50
C GLY A 235 -19.52 -0.38 -24.25
N ARG A 236 -19.86 0.90 -24.41
CA ARG A 236 -21.27 1.33 -24.52
C ARG A 236 -21.69 1.20 -25.97
#